data_AF-A0A2E8IYQ7-F1
#
_entry.id   AF-A0A2E8IYQ7-F1
#
_cell.length_a   1.000
_cell.length_b   1.000
_cell.length_c   1.000
_cell.angle_alpha   90.00
_cell.angle_beta   90.00
_cell.angle_gamma   90.00
#
_symmetry.space_group_name_H-M   'P 1'
#
loop_
_entity.id
_entity.type
_entity.pdbx_description
1 polymer ?
#
loop_
_entity_poly.entity_id
_entity_poly.type
_entity_poly.pdbx_seq_one_letter_code
_entity_poly.pdbx_strand_id
1 'polypeptide(L)'
;MKNNNEMKNENSDTIAAMGIGAMIVFIALILVAAVASAVIIQTAEKLQQNAQATGDQTQDQMASKVMPLSIVIDNGGTLRMTWELAPGSESVGMAEIAWSVTCTAASPDAGTLNGAAAVSTNGGGGDALAGQIYQVTLNVANCAPAANENHVLTLAAGNAGFTYEVLSYGSSTASGTVVV
;
A
#
# COMPACT_ATOMS: atom_id res chain seq x y z
N MET A 1 -28.96 15.87 86.04
CA MET A 1 -29.35 14.90 85.00
C MET A 1 -29.43 15.64 83.67
N LYS A 2 -28.29 15.86 83.00
CA LYS A 2 -28.21 16.60 81.73
C LYS A 2 -26.93 16.12 81.06
N ASN A 3 -27.02 15.22 80.07
CA ASN A 3 -25.98 15.08 79.03
C ASN A 3 -26.21 14.01 77.93
N ASN A 4 -27.20 13.12 78.01
CA ASN A 4 -27.28 12.02 77.03
C ASN A 4 -27.83 12.41 75.64
N ASN A 5 -28.58 13.51 75.52
CA ASN A 5 -29.13 13.95 74.23
C ASN A 5 -28.14 14.78 73.38
N GLU A 6 -27.23 15.51 74.01
CA GLU A 6 -26.20 16.30 73.29
C GLU A 6 -25.14 15.38 72.66
N MET A 7 -24.69 14.33 73.37
CA MET A 7 -23.72 13.36 72.82
C MET A 7 -24.29 12.50 71.67
N LYS A 8 -25.61 12.26 71.60
CA LYS A 8 -26.23 11.56 70.46
C LYS A 8 -26.25 12.44 69.19
N ASN A 9 -26.40 13.75 69.35
CA ASN A 9 -26.48 14.70 68.24
C ASN A 9 -25.12 14.93 67.58
N GLU A 10 -24.04 15.04 68.36
CA GLU A 10 -22.68 15.15 67.81
C GLU A 10 -22.24 13.87 67.07
N ASN A 11 -22.69 12.70 67.54
CA ASN A 11 -22.40 11.43 66.88
C ASN A 11 -23.22 11.25 65.58
N SER A 12 -24.41 11.85 65.46
CA SER A 12 -25.15 11.88 64.20
C SER A 12 -24.56 12.86 63.19
N ASP A 13 -24.08 14.02 63.63
CA ASP A 13 -23.45 15.02 62.75
C ASP A 13 -22.11 14.52 62.18
N THR A 14 -21.34 13.77 62.97
CA THR A 14 -20.12 13.10 62.49
C THR A 14 -20.41 12.00 61.47
N ILE A 15 -21.47 11.20 61.67
CA ILE A 15 -21.91 10.21 60.67
C ILE A 15 -22.40 10.89 59.38
N ALA A 16 -23.15 11.99 59.48
CA ALA A 16 -23.60 12.77 58.33
C ALA A 16 -22.41 13.38 57.56
N ALA A 17 -21.42 13.94 58.26
CA ALA A 17 -20.20 14.48 57.66
C ALA A 17 -19.37 13.40 56.94
N MET A 18 -19.27 12.19 57.51
CA MET A 18 -18.62 11.05 56.85
C MET A 18 -19.35 10.63 55.57
N GLY A 19 -20.69 10.63 55.57
CA GLY A 19 -21.50 10.31 54.39
C GLY A 19 -21.30 11.31 53.23
N ILE A 20 -21.19 12.61 53.57
CA ILE A 20 -20.88 13.64 52.58
C ILE A 20 -19.48 13.44 52.00
N GLY A 21 -18.48 13.14 52.84
CA GLY A 21 -17.13 12.80 52.40
C GLY A 21 -17.09 11.60 51.45
N ALA A 22 -17.87 10.55 51.75
CA ALA A 22 -17.99 9.36 50.91
C ALA A 22 -18.62 9.67 49.54
N MET A 23 -19.67 10.51 49.49
CA MET A 23 -20.26 10.94 48.22
C MET A 23 -19.31 11.77 47.36
N ILE A 24 -18.49 12.63 47.97
CA ILE A 24 -17.49 13.43 47.23
C ILE A 24 -16.46 12.52 46.56
N VAL A 25 -15.93 11.54 47.30
CA VAL A 25 -14.97 10.58 46.75
C VAL A 25 -15.62 9.72 45.66
N PHE A 26 -16.87 9.32 45.85
CA PHE A 26 -17.61 8.55 44.84
C PHE A 26 -17.74 9.31 43.51
N ILE A 27 -18.10 10.60 43.56
CA ILE A 27 -18.19 11.44 42.36
C ILE A 27 -16.81 11.63 41.73
N ALA A 28 -15.77 11.87 42.54
CA ALA A 28 -14.41 12.02 42.04
C ALA A 28 -13.94 10.76 41.28
N LEU A 29 -14.24 9.57 41.81
CA LEU A 29 -13.90 8.29 41.15
C LEU A 29 -14.64 8.11 39.82
N ILE A 30 -15.90 8.52 39.73
CA ILE A 30 -16.66 8.50 38.47
C ILE A 30 -16.01 9.42 37.43
N LEU A 31 -15.57 10.61 37.81
CA LEU A 31 -14.92 11.55 36.90
C LEU A 31 -13.58 11.01 36.40
N VAL A 32 -12.77 10.41 37.27
CA VAL A 32 -11.50 9.76 36.87
C VAL A 32 -11.77 8.58 35.94
N ALA A 33 -12.77 7.75 36.24
CA ALA A 33 -13.17 6.63 35.39
C ALA A 33 -13.66 7.10 34.00
N ALA A 34 -14.38 8.22 33.92
CA ALA A 34 -14.85 8.79 32.67
C ALA A 34 -13.68 9.25 31.78
N VAL A 35 -12.70 9.98 32.35
CA VAL A 35 -11.52 10.42 31.61
C VAL A 35 -10.68 9.23 31.15
N ALA A 36 -10.46 8.24 32.03
CA ALA A 36 -9.74 7.02 31.66
C ALA A 36 -10.44 6.26 30.52
N SER A 37 -11.77 6.12 30.58
CA SER A 37 -12.56 5.46 29.54
C SER A 37 -12.45 6.19 28.20
N ALA A 38 -12.50 7.53 28.21
CA ALA A 38 -12.36 8.32 26.98
C ALA A 38 -10.99 8.09 26.30
N VAL A 39 -9.91 8.04 27.08
CA VAL A 39 -8.56 7.76 26.54
C VAL A 39 -8.44 6.33 26.03
N ILE A 40 -9.03 5.35 26.73
CA ILE A 40 -9.05 3.95 26.28
C ILE A 40 -9.79 3.83 24.94
N ILE A 41 -10.97 4.44 24.82
CA ILE A 41 -11.77 4.43 23.59
C ILE A 41 -10.99 5.10 22.45
N GLN A 42 -10.44 6.30 22.68
CA GLN A 42 -9.67 7.01 21.66
C GLN A 42 -8.47 6.20 21.17
N THR A 43 -7.77 5.53 22.09
CA THR A 43 -6.63 4.67 21.71
C THR A 43 -7.11 3.46 20.93
N ALA A 44 -8.21 2.83 21.34
CA ALA A 44 -8.80 1.69 20.65
C ALA A 44 -9.27 2.07 19.22
N GLU A 45 -9.90 3.23 19.05
CA GLU A 45 -10.32 3.77 17.75
C GLU A 45 -9.11 4.08 16.87
N LYS A 46 -8.09 4.75 17.42
CA LYS A 46 -6.86 5.04 16.67
C LYS A 46 -6.15 3.76 16.23
N LEU A 47 -6.07 2.76 17.10
CA LEU A 47 -5.50 1.45 16.75
C LEU A 47 -6.31 0.76 15.65
N GLN A 48 -7.64 0.82 15.69
CA GLN A 48 -8.50 0.27 14.65
C GLN A 48 -8.34 0.99 13.31
N GLN A 49 -8.30 2.33 13.32
CA GLN A 49 -8.06 3.13 12.10
C GLN A 49 -6.68 2.85 11.51
N ASN A 50 -5.64 2.78 12.35
CA ASN A 50 -4.31 2.43 11.90
C ASN A 50 -4.24 1.00 11.35
N ALA A 51 -4.92 0.05 11.99
CA ALA A 51 -4.99 -1.34 11.52
C ALA A 51 -5.72 -1.43 10.18
N GLN A 52 -6.80 -0.67 10.00
CA GLN A 52 -7.54 -0.60 8.74
C GLN A 52 -6.68 0.04 7.64
N ALA A 53 -6.09 1.21 7.89
CA ALA A 53 -5.22 1.86 6.92
C ALA A 53 -4.02 0.99 6.54
N THR A 54 -3.43 0.25 7.49
CA THR A 54 -2.34 -0.69 7.20
C THR A 54 -2.84 -1.88 6.37
N GLY A 55 -4.05 -2.38 6.66
CA GLY A 55 -4.70 -3.43 5.89
C GLY A 55 -4.94 -3.00 4.44
N ASP A 56 -5.51 -1.81 4.25
CA ASP A 56 -5.78 -1.21 2.94
C ASP A 56 -4.48 -0.99 2.17
N GLN A 57 -3.45 -0.40 2.80
CA GLN A 57 -2.13 -0.23 2.17
C GLN A 57 -1.46 -1.55 1.79
N THR A 58 -1.61 -2.59 2.62
CA THR A 58 -1.07 -3.93 2.31
C THR A 58 -1.83 -4.57 1.16
N GLN A 59 -3.15 -4.41 1.15
CA GLN A 59 -3.99 -4.86 0.04
C GLN A 59 -3.57 -4.16 -1.24
N ASP A 60 -3.41 -2.84 -1.24
CA ASP A 60 -3.00 -2.08 -2.42
C ASP A 60 -1.61 -2.47 -2.91
N GLN A 61 -0.65 -2.70 -2.00
CA GLN A 61 0.69 -3.17 -2.34
C GLN A 61 0.71 -4.58 -2.97
N MET A 62 -0.22 -5.45 -2.55
CA MET A 62 -0.35 -6.80 -3.09
C MET A 62 -1.16 -6.81 -4.39
N ALA A 63 -2.21 -6.01 -4.45
CA ALA A 63 -3.17 -5.99 -5.54
C ALA A 63 -2.69 -5.14 -6.72
N SER A 64 -1.97 -4.04 -6.52
CA SER A 64 -1.59 -3.07 -7.57
C SER A 64 -0.26 -3.40 -8.27
N LYS A 65 0.03 -4.68 -8.52
CA LYS A 65 1.26 -5.11 -9.19
C LYS A 65 1.08 -5.19 -10.70
N VAL A 66 2.14 -4.84 -11.44
CA VAL A 66 2.22 -5.04 -12.89
C VAL A 66 2.86 -6.39 -13.16
N MET A 67 2.15 -7.26 -13.85
CA MET A 67 2.63 -8.59 -14.21
C MET A 67 3.06 -8.60 -15.67
N PRO A 68 4.37 -8.72 -15.97
CA PRO A 68 4.82 -8.96 -17.34
C PRO A 68 4.39 -10.37 -17.77
N LEU A 69 3.70 -10.47 -18.90
CA LEU A 69 3.23 -11.74 -19.47
C LEU A 69 4.24 -12.33 -20.46
N SER A 70 4.77 -11.49 -21.34
CA SER A 70 5.82 -11.88 -22.28
C SER A 70 6.57 -10.66 -22.80
N ILE A 71 7.87 -10.84 -23.02
CA ILE A 71 8.75 -9.79 -23.54
C ILE A 71 9.45 -10.32 -24.77
N VAL A 72 9.31 -9.60 -25.89
CA VAL A 72 9.93 -9.96 -27.16
C VAL A 72 10.81 -8.84 -27.68
N ILE A 73 11.89 -9.19 -28.37
CA ILE A 73 12.72 -8.20 -29.06
C ILE A 73 11.98 -7.74 -30.32
N ASP A 74 11.86 -6.43 -30.52
CA ASP A 74 11.25 -5.85 -31.71
C ASP A 74 12.31 -5.27 -32.66
N ASN A 75 11.87 -4.87 -33.86
CA ASN A 75 12.76 -4.26 -34.84
C ASN A 75 13.48 -3.03 -34.25
N GLY A 76 14.81 -2.99 -34.46
CA GLY A 76 15.66 -1.92 -33.95
C GLY A 76 16.19 -2.13 -32.52
N GLY A 77 16.06 -3.34 -31.95
CA GLY A 77 16.64 -3.67 -30.63
C GLY A 77 15.85 -3.09 -29.45
N THR A 78 14.59 -2.71 -29.68
CA THR A 78 13.66 -2.33 -28.61
C THR A 78 12.99 -3.56 -28.01
N LEU A 79 12.41 -3.44 -26.82
CA LEU A 79 11.70 -4.53 -26.16
C LEU A 79 10.20 -4.27 -26.19
N ARG A 80 9.44 -5.17 -26.79
CA ARG A 80 7.97 -5.12 -26.74
C ARG A 80 7.50 -6.03 -25.62
N MET A 81 6.94 -5.43 -24.58
CA MET A 81 6.41 -6.11 -23.40
C MET A 81 4.89 -6.14 -23.47
N THR A 82 4.32 -7.32 -23.26
CA THR A 82 2.90 -7.52 -22.98
C THR A 82 2.76 -7.71 -21.48
N TRP A 83 1.81 -7.03 -20.86
CA TRP A 83 1.64 -6.99 -19.41
C TRP A 83 0.17 -6.82 -19.03
N GLU A 84 -0.15 -7.17 -17.80
CA GLU A 84 -1.46 -6.92 -17.20
C GLU A 84 -1.29 -6.43 -15.76
N LEU A 85 -2.34 -5.82 -15.23
CA LEU A 85 -2.43 -5.55 -13.80
C LEU A 85 -2.84 -6.83 -13.05
N ALA A 86 -2.31 -7.01 -11.85
CA ALA A 86 -2.70 -8.11 -10.97
C ALA A 86 -4.22 -8.08 -10.69
N PRO A 87 -4.84 -9.26 -10.52
CA PRO A 87 -6.27 -9.32 -10.25
C PRO A 87 -6.61 -8.58 -8.95
N GLY A 88 -7.62 -7.73 -9.00
CA GLY A 88 -8.01 -6.89 -7.87
C GLY A 88 -7.25 -5.57 -7.77
N SER A 89 -6.33 -5.24 -8.70
CA SER A 89 -5.80 -3.88 -8.81
C SER A 89 -6.92 -2.88 -9.05
N GLU A 90 -6.78 -1.70 -8.46
CA GLU A 90 -7.52 -0.52 -8.89
C GLU A 90 -7.02 -0.02 -10.26
N SER A 91 -7.71 0.95 -10.84
CA SER A 91 -7.25 1.58 -12.08
C SER A 91 -5.99 2.39 -11.82
N VAL A 92 -4.92 2.15 -12.59
CA VAL A 92 -3.64 2.89 -12.44
C VAL A 92 -3.35 3.68 -13.69
N GLY A 93 -2.95 4.95 -13.54
CA GLY A 93 -2.57 5.78 -14.68
C GLY A 93 -1.37 5.20 -15.42
N MET A 94 -1.41 5.15 -16.75
CA MET A 94 -0.30 4.60 -17.56
C MET A 94 1.03 5.35 -17.33
N ALA A 95 0.95 6.65 -17.03
CA ALA A 95 2.10 7.49 -16.71
C ALA A 95 2.65 7.29 -15.29
N GLU A 96 1.86 6.69 -14.39
CA GLU A 96 2.26 6.39 -13.01
C GLU A 96 3.00 5.06 -12.89
N ILE A 97 2.93 4.23 -13.93
CA ILE A 97 3.69 2.98 -14.00
C ILE A 97 5.06 3.28 -14.61
N ALA A 98 6.09 3.15 -13.79
CA ALA A 98 7.48 3.31 -14.18
C ALA A 98 8.14 1.96 -14.47
N TRP A 99 9.05 1.95 -15.42
CA TRP A 99 9.91 0.81 -15.74
C TRP A 99 11.37 1.24 -15.71
N SER A 100 12.24 0.31 -15.37
CA SER A 100 13.70 0.50 -15.41
C SER A 100 14.37 -0.80 -15.81
N VAL A 101 15.26 -0.77 -16.80
CA VAL A 101 16.10 -1.88 -17.20
C VAL A 101 17.51 -1.59 -16.74
N THR A 102 18.00 -2.42 -15.84
CA THR A 102 19.39 -2.39 -15.36
C THR A 102 20.21 -3.43 -16.11
N CYS A 103 21.32 -3.01 -16.70
CA CYS A 103 22.30 -3.86 -17.34
C CYS A 103 23.68 -3.67 -16.68
N THR A 104 24.72 -4.26 -17.26
CA THR A 104 26.12 -4.09 -16.81
C THR A 104 26.67 -2.68 -17.07
N ALA A 105 25.97 -1.86 -17.87
CA ALA A 105 26.32 -0.46 -18.11
C ALA A 105 26.05 0.42 -16.87
N ALA A 106 26.75 1.55 -16.79
CA ALA A 106 26.70 2.44 -15.60
C ALA A 106 25.37 3.18 -15.41
N SER A 107 24.50 3.23 -16.42
CA SER A 107 23.22 3.95 -16.39
C SER A 107 22.07 3.04 -16.83
N PRO A 108 21.05 2.80 -15.98
CA PRO A 108 19.86 2.07 -16.39
C PRO A 108 19.00 2.90 -17.35
N ASP A 109 18.31 2.23 -18.27
CA ASP A 109 17.26 2.87 -19.06
C ASP A 109 15.96 2.84 -18.28
N ALA A 110 15.25 3.96 -18.21
CA ALA A 110 13.99 4.05 -17.50
C ALA A 110 12.97 4.91 -18.25
N GLY A 111 11.70 4.68 -17.94
CA GLY A 111 10.60 5.44 -18.50
C GLY A 111 9.28 5.10 -17.83
N THR A 112 8.18 5.51 -18.47
CA THR A 112 6.82 5.17 -18.02
C THR A 112 6.09 4.36 -19.09
N LEU A 113 4.97 3.74 -18.72
CA LEU A 113 4.13 2.97 -19.65
C LEU A 113 3.08 3.83 -20.37
N ASN A 114 3.27 5.15 -20.45
CA ASN A 114 2.31 6.07 -21.07
C ASN A 114 2.02 5.76 -22.56
N GLY A 115 2.93 5.05 -23.24
CA GLY A 115 2.74 4.59 -24.62
C GLY A 115 2.07 3.21 -24.75
N ALA A 116 1.56 2.64 -23.66
CA ALA A 116 0.92 1.33 -23.68
C ALA A 116 -0.44 1.38 -24.39
N ALA A 117 -0.72 0.36 -25.19
CA ALA A 117 -1.99 0.17 -25.87
C ALA A 117 -2.59 -1.18 -25.50
N ALA A 118 -3.91 -1.27 -25.40
CA ALA A 118 -4.57 -2.57 -25.19
C ALA A 118 -4.35 -3.49 -26.38
N VAL A 119 -4.07 -4.76 -26.10
CA VAL A 119 -3.89 -5.81 -27.12
C VAL A 119 -5.24 -6.27 -27.67
N SER A 120 -6.31 -6.11 -26.88
CA SER A 120 -7.68 -6.39 -27.29
C SER A 120 -8.38 -5.11 -27.78
N THR A 121 -9.34 -5.23 -28.70
CA THR A 121 -10.18 -4.11 -29.17
C THR A 121 -11.18 -3.62 -28.12
N ASN A 122 -11.19 -4.22 -26.92
CA ASN A 122 -12.10 -3.90 -25.83
C ASN A 122 -11.36 -3.07 -24.77
N GLY A 123 -11.27 -1.75 -25.01
CA GLY A 123 -10.72 -0.80 -24.05
C GLY A 123 -9.37 -0.22 -24.48
N GLY A 124 -9.40 0.79 -25.35
CA GLY A 124 -8.21 1.56 -25.70
C GLY A 124 -8.45 3.05 -25.50
N GLY A 125 -7.84 3.62 -24.46
CA GLY A 125 -7.84 5.07 -24.21
C GLY A 125 -8.25 5.44 -22.78
N GLY A 126 -7.44 5.07 -21.79
CA GLY A 126 -7.67 5.40 -20.38
C GLY A 126 -6.63 4.77 -19.47
N ASP A 127 -6.88 4.83 -18.16
CA ASP A 127 -6.06 4.18 -17.14
C ASP A 127 -6.02 2.65 -17.34
N ALA A 128 -4.96 2.03 -16.83
CA ALA A 128 -4.80 0.58 -16.84
C ALA A 128 -5.84 -0.06 -15.92
N LEU A 129 -6.57 -1.05 -16.41
CA LEU A 129 -7.60 -1.78 -15.66
C LEU A 129 -7.16 -3.23 -15.43
N ALA A 130 -7.53 -3.79 -14.26
CA ALA A 130 -7.34 -5.21 -13.99
C ALA A 130 -8.13 -6.09 -14.98
N GLY A 131 -7.52 -7.19 -15.41
CA GLY A 131 -8.13 -8.14 -16.36
C GLY A 131 -8.11 -7.70 -17.82
N GLN A 132 -7.46 -6.57 -18.14
CA GLN A 132 -7.10 -6.19 -19.50
C GLN A 132 -5.61 -6.38 -19.73
N ILE A 133 -5.26 -6.74 -20.98
CA ILE A 133 -3.88 -6.95 -21.40
C ILE A 133 -3.43 -5.76 -22.23
N TYR A 134 -2.30 -5.20 -21.86
CA TYR A 134 -1.67 -4.06 -22.52
C TYR A 134 -0.32 -4.46 -23.10
N GLN A 135 0.09 -3.73 -24.14
CA GLN A 135 1.38 -3.89 -24.78
C GLN A 135 2.06 -2.52 -24.90
N VAL A 136 3.36 -2.51 -24.65
CA VAL A 136 4.19 -1.31 -24.70
C VAL A 136 5.54 -1.64 -25.31
N THR A 137 6.11 -0.69 -26.03
CA THR A 137 7.48 -0.78 -26.53
C THR A 137 8.41 0.03 -25.63
N LEU A 138 9.36 -0.64 -25.02
CA LEU A 138 10.40 -0.08 -24.17
C LEU A 138 11.61 0.28 -25.03
N ASN A 139 12.05 1.53 -24.93
CA ASN A 139 13.22 2.02 -25.63
C ASN A 139 14.47 1.89 -24.73
N VAL A 140 15.27 0.85 -24.99
CA VAL A 140 16.47 0.51 -24.20
C VAL A 140 17.75 0.93 -24.93
N ALA A 141 18.05 2.22 -24.91
CA ALA A 141 19.19 2.78 -25.64
C ALA A 141 20.56 2.42 -25.03
N ASN A 142 20.68 2.40 -23.70
CA ASN A 142 21.91 2.08 -22.99
C ASN A 142 22.03 0.58 -22.68
N CYS A 143 20.90 -0.09 -22.49
CA CYS A 143 20.78 -1.50 -22.16
C CYS A 143 20.19 -2.31 -23.33
N ALA A 144 20.74 -2.10 -24.53
CA ALA A 144 20.31 -2.78 -25.74
C ALA A 144 20.49 -4.31 -25.61
N PRO A 145 19.57 -5.13 -26.15
CA PRO A 145 19.64 -6.59 -26.07
C PRO A 145 20.93 -7.14 -26.67
N ALA A 146 21.72 -7.87 -25.87
CA ALA A 146 22.95 -8.50 -26.28
C ALA A 146 22.89 -10.02 -26.06
N ALA A 147 23.45 -10.79 -26.99
CA ALA A 147 23.42 -12.24 -26.93
C ALA A 147 24.23 -12.76 -25.72
N ASN A 148 23.65 -13.68 -24.97
CA ASN A 148 24.18 -14.28 -23.75
C ASN A 148 24.40 -13.30 -22.60
N GLU A 149 23.75 -12.13 -22.64
CA GLU A 149 23.69 -11.21 -21.50
C GLU A 149 22.32 -11.26 -20.82
N ASN A 150 22.31 -10.98 -19.53
CA ASN A 150 21.10 -10.90 -18.73
C ASN A 150 20.92 -9.47 -18.23
N HIS A 151 19.74 -8.90 -18.45
CA HIS A 151 19.34 -7.62 -17.86
C HIS A 151 18.26 -7.83 -16.80
N VAL A 152 18.04 -6.85 -15.94
CA VAL A 152 16.96 -6.89 -14.94
C VAL A 152 15.97 -5.79 -15.25
N LEU A 153 14.74 -6.17 -15.60
CA LEU A 153 13.61 -5.26 -15.70
C LEU A 153 12.99 -5.11 -14.31
N THR A 154 12.77 -3.88 -13.89
CA THR A 154 12.01 -3.53 -12.69
C THR A 154 10.82 -2.70 -13.11
N LEU A 155 9.64 -3.03 -12.59
CA LEU A 155 8.39 -2.36 -12.82
C LEU A 155 7.85 -1.87 -11.48
N ALA A 156 7.42 -0.61 -11.46
CA ALA A 156 6.85 0.03 -10.29
C ALA A 156 5.53 0.68 -10.69
N ALA A 157 4.42 0.17 -10.18
CA ALA A 157 3.14 0.87 -10.23
C ALA A 157 3.16 2.01 -9.21
N GLY A 158 2.59 3.17 -9.57
CA GLY A 158 2.51 4.35 -8.70
C GLY A 158 1.92 4.06 -7.30
N ASN A 159 1.08 3.03 -7.19
CA ASN A 159 0.43 2.60 -5.95
C ASN A 159 1.21 1.52 -5.14
N ALA A 160 2.55 1.57 -5.19
CA ALA A 160 3.50 0.75 -4.42
C ALA A 160 3.71 -0.73 -4.86
N GLY A 161 3.07 -1.16 -5.95
CA GLY A 161 3.33 -2.48 -6.53
C GLY A 161 4.67 -2.54 -7.27
N PHE A 162 5.65 -3.25 -6.71
CA PHE A 162 6.91 -3.56 -7.40
C PHE A 162 6.94 -5.00 -7.94
N THR A 163 7.44 -5.17 -9.15
CA THR A 163 7.79 -6.47 -9.75
C THR A 163 9.15 -6.35 -10.45
N TYR A 164 9.89 -7.45 -10.51
CA TYR A 164 11.14 -7.52 -11.25
C TYR A 164 11.17 -8.82 -12.05
N GLU A 165 11.83 -8.76 -13.20
CA GLU A 165 11.96 -9.88 -14.13
C GLU A 165 13.38 -9.89 -14.69
N VAL A 166 13.96 -11.08 -14.87
CA VAL A 166 15.28 -11.23 -15.48
C VAL A 166 15.11 -11.46 -16.96
N LEU A 167 15.59 -10.52 -17.76
CA LEU A 167 15.59 -10.61 -19.21
C LEU A 167 16.81 -11.42 -19.66
N SER A 168 16.60 -12.62 -20.21
CA SER A 168 17.69 -13.44 -20.77
C SER A 168 17.54 -13.56 -22.28
N TYR A 169 18.48 -12.99 -23.03
CA TYR A 169 18.37 -12.87 -24.49
C TYR A 169 18.85 -14.10 -25.27
N GLY A 170 19.36 -15.13 -24.59
CA GLY A 170 19.90 -16.33 -25.22
C GLY A 170 20.99 -16.04 -26.27
N SER A 171 21.21 -16.95 -27.22
CA SER A 171 22.29 -16.81 -28.21
C SER A 171 21.93 -15.97 -29.44
N SER A 172 20.69 -15.47 -29.56
CA SER A 172 20.22 -14.69 -30.72
C SER A 172 19.29 -13.56 -30.30
N THR A 173 19.66 -12.32 -30.65
CA THR A 173 18.87 -11.11 -30.41
C THR A 173 18.04 -10.69 -31.63
N ALA A 174 17.65 -11.66 -32.46
CA ALA A 174 16.81 -11.39 -33.63
C ALA A 174 15.43 -10.84 -33.24
N SER A 175 14.83 -10.04 -34.12
CA SER A 175 13.45 -9.57 -33.94
C SER A 175 12.49 -10.76 -33.86
N GLY A 176 11.61 -10.75 -32.86
CA GLY A 176 10.68 -11.82 -32.56
C GLY A 176 11.18 -12.86 -31.55
N THR A 177 12.44 -12.79 -31.11
CA THR A 177 12.92 -13.67 -30.03
C THR A 177 12.21 -13.33 -28.71
N VAL A 178 11.66 -14.35 -28.06
CA VAL A 178 11.08 -14.27 -26.72
C VAL A 178 12.22 -14.25 -25.70
N VAL A 179 12.18 -13.24 -24.83
CA VAL A 179 13.16 -12.98 -23.76
C VAL A 179 12.62 -13.47 -22.41
N VAL A 180 11.29 -13.42 -22.26
CA VAL A 180 10.49 -13.92 -21.13
C VAL A 180 9.19 -14.52 -21.68
#